data_AF-A0A4Q8B5J6-F1
#
_entry.id   AF-A0A4Q8B5J6-F1
#
_cell.length_a   1.000
_cell.length_b   1.000
_cell.length_c   1.000
_cell.angle_alpha   90.00
_cell.angle_beta   90.00
_cell.angle_gamma   90.00
#
_symmetry.space_group_name_H-M   'P 1'
#
loop_
_entity.id
_entity.type
_entity.pdbx_description
1 polymer ?
#
loop_
_entity_poly.entity_id
_entity_poly.type
_entity_poly.pdbx_seq_one_letter_code
_entity_poly.pdbx_strand_id
1 'polypeptide(L)'
;MVHLRRRWALGLLAGGVSAAALGSIQPFLGRRRGGMLVRRQPPPVEVENRAAGTPWWPEDGPRAADDRHRQIQGYASATSVAPGESIDFHVAVNPAGRYRISIHRLGWYDGAGARTVLTSPEFDGVPQPVPPADPATGAIACRWPVSWTLRVPDDWASGLYQAVFTSADGWRACTPFVVRDDRRAAALCVVLPVTTWQAYNQWPLDGRTGKSLYNGFAATGRRDPAVRAREVSFDRPYADDGIAIQLTRDHDAIQWLERNGYDVSYATSFDLHSGRLDPIRHRGIVFAGHDEYWSVQMRRAAGRAVAAGHSLAFLGANSVYWHIRVRPTADGRPERVVACAKTNPDPGQDAAGPTVKWRSLGQPEQALVGVQYNGIVGDPQPLVVQGADHWFWAGTGLADGDRIPGVVGGEADGLNPKGPRPAATATLLSASPYRTREGGQQVQNTHLYETPQGAIVFAAGTLCWTMALNRPGHRDERIERATANLLDRMTGRSGASTGPAGPAVGAQG
;
A
#
# COMPACT_ATOMS: atom_id res chain seq x y z
N MET A 1 -49.61 -5.82 -54.15
CA MET A 1 -50.83 -5.08 -54.57
C MET A 1 -50.80 -3.73 -53.87
N VAL A 2 -51.29 -2.59 -54.36
CA VAL A 2 -51.50 -2.00 -55.70
C VAL A 2 -52.25 -0.69 -55.41
N HIS A 3 -51.63 0.47 -55.72
CA HIS A 3 -52.24 1.80 -55.87
C HIS A 3 -52.83 2.48 -54.59
N LEU A 4 -53.10 3.80 -54.55
CA LEU A 4 -53.04 4.90 -55.55
C LEU A 4 -51.94 5.95 -55.19
N ARG A 5 -51.27 6.71 -56.10
CA ARG A 5 -51.73 7.74 -57.09
C ARG A 5 -52.41 8.94 -56.39
N ARG A 6 -52.19 10.24 -56.70
CA ARG A 6 -51.82 11.05 -57.91
C ARG A 6 -51.46 12.50 -57.40
N ARG A 7 -50.91 13.52 -58.10
CA ARG A 7 -50.21 13.77 -59.41
C ARG A 7 -49.70 15.24 -59.43
N TRP A 8 -48.75 15.60 -60.33
CA TRP A 8 -48.50 16.97 -60.90
C TRP A 8 -47.94 18.11 -60.00
N ALA A 9 -47.31 19.20 -60.51
CA ALA A 9 -46.53 19.41 -61.76
C ALA A 9 -45.76 20.77 -61.79
N LEU A 10 -44.62 20.77 -62.50
CA LEU A 10 -44.00 21.82 -63.34
C LEU A 10 -44.08 23.33 -63.02
N GLY A 11 -42.90 23.96 -63.00
CA GLY A 11 -42.64 25.38 -63.33
C GLY A 11 -41.18 25.52 -63.80
N LEU A 12 -40.94 26.25 -64.90
CA LEU A 12 -39.63 26.30 -65.60
C LEU A 12 -39.42 27.69 -66.25
N LEU A 13 -38.19 27.93 -66.74
CA LEU A 13 -37.71 29.16 -67.41
C LEU A 13 -37.47 30.37 -66.47
N ALA A 14 -36.64 31.38 -66.83
CA ALA A 14 -35.38 31.41 -67.60
C ALA A 14 -34.78 32.83 -67.48
N GLY A 15 -33.46 32.97 -67.60
CA GLY A 15 -32.81 34.28 -67.74
C GLY A 15 -31.35 34.29 -67.31
N GLY A 16 -30.47 34.84 -68.14
CA GLY A 16 -29.05 35.01 -67.83
C GLY A 16 -28.43 36.16 -68.64
N VAL A 17 -27.44 36.83 -68.04
CA VAL A 17 -26.63 37.89 -68.67
C VAL A 17 -25.17 37.71 -68.22
N SER A 18 -24.23 38.21 -69.02
CA SER A 18 -22.83 37.77 -69.05
C SER A 18 -21.90 38.35 -67.97
N ALA A 19 -20.91 37.51 -67.64
CA ALA A 19 -19.51 37.78 -67.28
C ALA A 19 -19.03 39.22 -66.96
N ALA A 20 -18.35 39.34 -65.83
CA ALA A 20 -17.09 40.09 -65.70
C ALA A 20 -16.13 39.28 -64.81
N ALA A 21 -14.83 39.33 -65.08
CA ALA A 21 -13.81 38.62 -64.31
C ALA A 21 -12.91 39.60 -63.55
N LEU A 22 -12.54 39.26 -62.31
CA LEU A 22 -11.31 39.69 -61.63
C LEU A 22 -11.09 38.76 -60.43
N GLY A 23 -9.83 38.39 -60.18
CA GLY A 23 -9.50 37.34 -59.20
C GLY A 23 -9.40 37.85 -57.77
N SER A 24 -9.90 37.06 -56.82
CA SER A 24 -9.64 37.23 -55.38
C SER A 24 -9.36 35.88 -54.74
N ILE A 25 -8.24 35.76 -54.02
CA ILE A 25 -7.77 34.53 -53.39
C ILE A 25 -8.72 34.17 -52.24
N GLN A 26 -9.47 33.07 -52.35
CA GLN A 26 -10.22 32.54 -51.21
C GLN A 26 -9.24 31.87 -50.23
N PRO A 27 -9.16 32.32 -48.96
CA PRO A 27 -8.37 31.62 -47.97
C PRO A 27 -9.05 30.29 -47.61
N PHE A 28 -8.27 29.22 -47.51
CA PHE A 28 -8.74 27.95 -46.94
C PHE A 28 -9.22 28.21 -45.50
N LEU A 29 -10.54 28.12 -45.28
CA LEU A 29 -11.14 28.11 -43.94
C LEU A 29 -10.82 26.77 -43.26
N GLY A 30 -9.57 26.65 -42.82
CA GLY A 30 -9.09 25.54 -42.01
C GLY A 30 -9.94 25.42 -40.76
N ARG A 31 -10.79 24.38 -40.73
CA ARG A 31 -11.80 24.14 -39.69
C ARG A 31 -11.11 23.79 -38.38
N ARG A 32 -10.62 24.81 -37.66
CA ARG A 32 -10.04 24.69 -36.31
C ARG A 32 -11.04 23.93 -35.44
N ARG A 33 -10.74 22.64 -35.17
CA ARG A 33 -11.32 21.94 -34.03
C ARG A 33 -10.84 22.68 -32.80
N GLY A 34 -11.70 23.53 -32.24
CA GLY A 34 -11.50 24.07 -30.90
C GLY A 34 -11.51 22.90 -29.93
N GLY A 35 -10.33 22.35 -29.64
CA GLY A 35 -10.18 21.34 -28.60
C GLY A 35 -10.60 22.00 -27.30
N MET A 36 -11.73 21.58 -26.75
CA MET A 36 -12.09 21.94 -25.37
C MET A 36 -10.93 21.49 -24.49
N LEU A 37 -10.28 22.45 -23.83
CA LEU A 37 -9.37 22.17 -22.73
C LEU A 37 -10.19 21.57 -21.59
N VAL A 38 -10.38 20.24 -21.64
CA VAL A 38 -10.96 19.47 -20.55
C VAL A 38 -10.01 19.64 -19.36
N ARG A 39 -10.33 20.59 -18.50
CA ARG A 39 -9.55 20.91 -17.30
C ARG A 39 -9.53 19.66 -16.42
N ARG A 40 -8.44 18.91 -16.48
CA ARG A 40 -8.22 17.69 -15.70
C ARG A 40 -8.58 17.99 -14.24
N GLN A 41 -9.58 17.29 -13.72
CA GLN A 41 -9.87 17.36 -12.30
C GLN A 41 -8.66 16.80 -11.54
N PRO A 42 -8.18 17.48 -10.48
CA PRO A 42 -7.12 16.95 -9.64
C PRO A 42 -7.59 15.64 -8.98
N PRO A 43 -6.69 14.67 -8.72
CA PRO A 43 -6.99 13.53 -7.87
C PRO A 43 -7.61 13.97 -6.53
N PRO A 44 -8.55 13.23 -5.92
CA PRO A 44 -9.12 13.59 -4.62
C PRO A 44 -8.05 13.82 -3.55
N VAL A 45 -6.97 13.04 -3.61
CA VAL A 45 -5.81 13.13 -2.71
C VAL A 45 -4.98 14.41 -2.96
N GLU A 46 -4.94 14.95 -4.18
CA GLU A 46 -4.31 16.25 -4.47
C GLU A 46 -5.16 17.43 -3.99
N VAL A 47 -6.46 17.21 -3.73
CA VAL A 47 -7.34 18.19 -3.06
C VAL A 47 -7.18 18.12 -1.54
N GLU A 48 -7.19 16.91 -0.97
CA GLU A 48 -6.99 16.68 0.47
C GLU A 48 -5.65 17.24 0.96
N ASN A 49 -4.58 17.08 0.19
CA ASN A 49 -3.24 17.60 0.52
C ASN A 49 -3.09 19.13 0.48
N ARG A 50 -4.15 19.87 0.14
CA ARG A 50 -4.18 21.34 0.25
C ARG A 50 -4.68 21.81 1.62
N ALA A 51 -5.23 20.89 2.42
CA ALA A 51 -5.66 21.18 3.77
C ALA A 51 -4.46 21.15 4.74
N ALA A 52 -4.48 22.01 5.76
CA ALA A 52 -3.42 22.08 6.76
C ALA A 52 -3.26 20.73 7.50
N GLY A 53 -2.02 20.28 7.58
CA GLY A 53 -1.61 19.07 8.28
C GLY A 53 -1.26 19.30 9.76
N THR A 54 -0.90 18.20 10.41
CA THR A 54 -0.49 18.09 11.81
C THR A 54 0.67 17.09 11.88
N PRO A 55 1.82 17.43 12.50
CA PRO A 55 2.98 16.54 12.61
C PRO A 55 2.63 15.14 13.11
N TRP A 56 3.18 14.12 12.45
CA TRP A 56 2.99 12.70 12.80
C TRP A 56 4.32 11.95 12.80
N TRP A 57 4.67 11.15 13.81
CA TRP A 57 4.09 11.04 15.17
C TRP A 57 4.75 12.13 16.05
N PRO A 58 4.01 13.07 16.65
CA PRO A 58 4.63 14.24 17.26
C PRO A 58 5.41 13.85 18.53
N GLU A 59 6.66 14.28 18.63
CA GLU A 59 7.56 13.98 19.76
C GLU A 59 7.11 14.76 21.01
N ASP A 60 6.89 16.07 20.89
CA ASP A 60 6.34 16.97 21.93
C ASP A 60 4.82 16.80 22.13
N GLY A 61 4.37 15.55 22.28
CA GLY A 61 2.96 15.17 22.40
C GLY A 61 2.61 14.42 23.68
N PRO A 62 1.38 13.87 23.78
CA PRO A 62 1.01 12.96 24.85
C PRO A 62 1.97 11.77 24.95
N ARG A 63 2.12 11.19 26.14
CA ARG A 63 3.04 10.08 26.40
C ARG A 63 2.56 8.80 25.71
N ALA A 64 3.46 8.07 25.05
CA ALA A 64 3.17 6.73 24.56
C ALA A 64 2.79 5.81 25.73
N ALA A 65 1.63 5.13 25.64
CA ALA A 65 1.23 4.10 26.59
C ALA A 65 2.05 2.80 26.38
N ASP A 66 1.99 1.89 27.35
CA ASP A 66 2.70 0.61 27.29
C ASP A 66 1.82 -0.57 27.73
N ASP A 67 2.18 -1.78 27.28
CA ASP A 67 1.38 -2.98 27.51
C ASP A 67 1.44 -3.54 28.95
N ARG A 68 2.26 -2.96 29.84
CA ARG A 68 2.39 -3.40 31.24
C ARG A 68 1.48 -2.60 32.17
N HIS A 69 1.49 -1.27 32.03
CA HIS A 69 0.63 -0.38 32.80
C HIS A 69 -0.74 -0.18 32.12
N ARG A 70 -0.81 -0.31 30.78
CA ARG A 70 -2.04 -0.28 29.96
C ARG A 70 -2.85 1.01 30.13
N GLN A 71 -2.14 2.14 30.21
CA GLN A 71 -2.67 3.46 30.56
C GLN A 71 -3.87 3.84 29.69
N ILE A 72 -3.73 3.63 28.38
CA ILE A 72 -4.83 3.57 27.42
C ILE A 72 -4.45 2.60 26.30
N GLN A 73 -5.39 1.79 25.82
CA GLN A 73 -5.21 0.81 24.74
C GLN A 73 -6.51 0.71 23.93
N GLY A 74 -6.45 0.34 22.65
CA GLY A 74 -7.67 0.09 21.88
C GLY A 74 -7.47 -0.57 20.52
N TYR A 75 -8.57 -0.99 19.90
CA TYR A 75 -8.61 -1.61 18.58
C TYR A 75 -9.93 -1.31 17.84
N ALA A 76 -9.95 -1.55 16.53
CA ALA A 76 -11.11 -1.31 15.67
C ALA A 76 -11.83 -2.60 15.23
N SER A 77 -13.15 -2.55 15.03
CA SER A 77 -13.98 -3.70 14.62
C SER A 77 -13.79 -4.14 13.16
N ALA A 78 -13.18 -3.28 12.32
CA ALA A 78 -12.77 -3.56 10.94
C ALA A 78 -11.32 -3.12 10.68
N THR A 79 -10.69 -3.62 9.61
CA THR A 79 -9.40 -3.10 9.11
C THR A 79 -9.57 -2.05 8.01
N SER A 80 -10.70 -2.06 7.30
CA SER A 80 -11.08 -1.03 6.33
C SER A 80 -12.59 -0.84 6.27
N VAL A 81 -12.99 0.35 5.85
CA VAL A 81 -14.38 0.78 5.63
C VAL A 81 -14.46 1.73 4.44
N ALA A 82 -15.59 1.80 3.77
CA ALA A 82 -15.89 2.81 2.76
C ALA A 82 -16.63 4.02 3.38
N PRO A 83 -16.61 5.19 2.72
CA PRO A 83 -17.47 6.31 3.07
C PRO A 83 -18.93 5.87 3.16
N GLY A 84 -19.60 6.28 4.24
CA GLY A 84 -20.97 5.90 4.57
C GLY A 84 -21.12 4.62 5.41
N GLU A 85 -20.12 3.73 5.45
CA GLU A 85 -20.05 2.57 6.37
C GLU A 85 -19.71 3.02 7.81
N SER A 86 -19.75 2.10 8.77
CA SER A 86 -19.42 2.36 10.18
C SER A 86 -18.28 1.46 10.67
N ILE A 87 -17.46 2.00 11.58
CA ILE A 87 -16.38 1.30 12.28
C ILE A 87 -16.48 1.56 13.78
N ASP A 88 -16.32 0.52 14.58
CA ASP A 88 -16.36 0.61 16.05
C ASP A 88 -14.97 0.63 16.63
N PHE A 89 -14.78 1.42 17.68
CA PHE A 89 -13.57 1.46 18.49
C PHE A 89 -13.85 0.90 19.88
N HIS A 90 -12.96 0.03 20.33
CA HIS A 90 -12.99 -0.64 21.62
C HIS A 90 -11.79 -0.16 22.43
N VAL A 91 -12.02 0.44 23.61
CA VAL A 91 -10.98 1.12 24.39
C VAL A 91 -10.94 0.61 25.84
N ALA A 92 -9.73 0.48 26.37
CA ALA A 92 -9.44 0.24 27.78
C ALA A 92 -8.59 1.40 28.33
N VAL A 93 -8.87 1.83 29.56
CA VAL A 93 -8.12 2.90 30.24
C VAL A 93 -7.79 2.44 31.67
N ASN A 94 -6.55 2.60 32.12
CA ASN A 94 -6.11 2.14 33.44
C ASN A 94 -5.21 3.17 34.14
N PRO A 95 -5.62 3.79 35.27
CA PRO A 95 -6.90 3.60 35.98
C PRO A 95 -8.13 4.07 35.17
N ALA A 96 -9.32 3.84 35.70
CA ALA A 96 -10.55 4.40 35.12
C ALA A 96 -10.47 5.95 35.09
N GLY A 97 -10.91 6.55 33.99
CA GLY A 97 -10.79 7.99 33.76
C GLY A 97 -11.20 8.39 32.35
N ARG A 98 -11.34 9.70 32.11
CA ARG A 98 -11.77 10.20 30.80
C ARG A 98 -10.72 10.02 29.72
N TYR A 99 -11.21 9.87 28.48
CA TYR A 99 -10.40 9.89 27.28
C TYR A 99 -11.19 10.44 26.08
N ARG A 100 -10.50 10.69 24.98
CA ARG A 100 -11.10 11.03 23.67
C ARG A 100 -10.43 10.25 22.55
N ILE A 101 -11.06 10.24 21.38
CA ILE A 101 -10.57 9.59 20.16
C ILE A 101 -10.40 10.66 19.06
N SER A 102 -9.17 10.92 18.65
CA SER A 102 -8.85 11.74 17.48
C SER A 102 -8.61 10.84 16.26
N ILE A 103 -9.26 11.13 15.14
CA ILE A 103 -9.08 10.42 13.89
C ILE A 103 -8.15 11.24 12.99
N HIS A 104 -7.06 10.63 12.57
CA HIS A 104 -6.06 11.24 11.68
C HIS A 104 -6.03 10.47 10.35
N ARG A 105 -6.04 11.19 9.22
CA ARG A 105 -5.67 10.63 7.91
C ARG A 105 -4.17 10.84 7.72
N LEU A 106 -3.42 9.76 7.50
CA LEU A 106 -1.99 9.79 7.20
C LEU A 106 -1.80 10.10 5.70
N GLY A 107 -0.81 10.92 5.36
CA GLY A 107 -0.70 11.56 4.05
C GLY A 107 0.41 12.61 4.00
N TRP A 108 0.60 13.29 2.87
CA TRP A 108 1.73 14.23 2.72
C TRP A 108 1.59 15.52 3.55
N TYR A 109 0.53 16.31 3.31
CA TYR A 109 0.21 17.59 3.96
C TYR A 109 1.43 18.52 4.16
N ASP A 110 2.14 18.80 3.07
CA ASP A 110 3.37 19.62 3.05
C ASP A 110 4.49 19.11 3.98
N GLY A 111 4.56 17.79 4.19
CA GLY A 111 5.54 17.12 5.03
C GLY A 111 5.11 16.91 6.48
N ALA A 112 3.90 17.33 6.87
CA ALA A 112 3.40 17.10 8.23
C ALA A 112 3.05 15.62 8.51
N GLY A 113 2.80 14.80 7.48
CA GLY A 113 2.56 13.35 7.64
C GLY A 113 1.14 12.95 8.07
N ALA A 114 0.35 13.83 8.68
CA ALA A 114 -1.05 13.55 8.93
C ALA A 114 -1.92 14.80 8.94
N ARG A 115 -3.23 14.59 9.03
CA ARG A 115 -4.23 15.60 9.29
C ARG A 115 -5.31 15.04 10.19
N THR A 116 -5.59 15.72 11.30
CA THR A 116 -6.77 15.41 12.14
C THR A 116 -8.03 15.77 11.36
N VAL A 117 -8.88 14.78 11.06
CA VAL A 117 -10.15 14.98 10.32
C VAL A 117 -11.37 15.07 11.24
N LEU A 118 -11.28 14.50 12.45
CA LEU A 118 -12.37 14.45 13.43
C LEU A 118 -11.79 14.19 14.83
N THR A 119 -12.43 14.73 15.86
CA THR A 119 -12.21 14.35 17.26
C THR A 119 -13.56 14.04 17.89
N SER A 120 -13.65 12.96 18.66
CA SER A 120 -14.85 12.58 19.40
C SER A 120 -15.16 13.53 20.57
N PRO A 121 -16.36 13.43 21.17
CA PRO A 121 -16.58 13.84 22.56
C PRO A 121 -15.60 13.15 23.53
N GLU A 122 -15.55 13.61 24.79
CA GLU A 122 -14.97 12.81 25.86
C GLU A 122 -15.87 11.61 26.21
N PHE A 123 -15.24 10.52 26.63
CA PHE A 123 -15.89 9.32 27.13
C PHE A 123 -15.26 8.92 28.47
N ASP A 124 -16.05 8.37 29.38
CA ASP A 124 -15.53 7.75 30.61
C ASP A 124 -14.99 6.34 30.30
N GLY A 125 -13.68 6.16 30.49
CA GLY A 125 -12.98 4.91 30.22
C GLY A 125 -12.78 4.07 31.48
N VAL A 126 -12.76 2.74 31.31
CA VAL A 126 -12.58 1.77 32.39
C VAL A 126 -11.51 0.72 32.04
N PRO A 127 -10.89 0.07 33.04
CA PRO A 127 -10.00 -1.05 32.79
C PRO A 127 -10.77 -2.23 32.18
N GLN A 128 -10.23 -2.80 31.11
CA GLN A 128 -10.76 -4.00 30.48
C GLN A 128 -9.83 -5.20 30.74
N PRO A 129 -10.35 -6.44 30.77
CA PRO A 129 -9.52 -7.63 30.95
C PRO A 129 -8.64 -7.87 29.71
N VAL A 130 -7.44 -8.41 29.92
CA VAL A 130 -6.67 -9.10 28.87
C VAL A 130 -6.99 -10.59 29.00
N PRO A 131 -7.74 -11.20 28.05
CA PRO A 131 -8.08 -12.62 28.16
C PRO A 131 -6.85 -13.52 28.03
N PRO A 132 -6.87 -14.73 28.61
CA PRO A 132 -5.83 -15.72 28.36
C PRO A 132 -5.77 -16.10 26.88
N ALA A 133 -4.58 -16.51 26.41
CA ALA A 133 -4.43 -17.05 25.07
C ALA A 133 -5.13 -18.41 24.96
N ASP A 134 -5.80 -18.65 23.83
CA ASP A 134 -6.40 -19.93 23.49
C ASP A 134 -5.35 -21.07 23.51
N PRO A 135 -5.62 -22.21 24.16
CA PRO A 135 -4.60 -23.24 24.38
C PRO A 135 -4.22 -24.04 23.13
N ALA A 136 -5.03 -24.05 22.08
CA ALA A 136 -4.78 -24.82 20.86
C ALA A 136 -4.08 -24.01 19.75
N THR A 137 -4.42 -22.72 19.67
CA THR A 137 -4.02 -21.78 18.62
C THR A 137 -3.07 -20.68 19.12
N GLY A 138 -3.07 -20.38 20.42
CA GLY A 138 -2.35 -19.24 21.01
C GLY A 138 -2.97 -17.88 20.71
N ALA A 139 -4.16 -17.81 20.12
CA ALA A 139 -4.84 -16.56 19.82
C ALA A 139 -5.31 -15.84 21.09
N ILE A 140 -5.19 -14.52 21.12
CA ILE A 140 -5.76 -13.65 22.16
C ILE A 140 -6.81 -12.76 21.48
N ALA A 141 -8.02 -12.68 22.04
CA ALA A 141 -9.11 -11.86 21.51
C ALA A 141 -9.90 -11.23 22.67
N CYS A 142 -9.85 -9.90 22.75
CA CYS A 142 -10.31 -9.07 23.87
C CYS A 142 -11.83 -9.07 24.06
N ARG A 143 -12.59 -8.90 22.97
CA ARG A 143 -14.06 -8.74 22.98
C ARG A 143 -14.56 -7.67 23.97
N TRP A 144 -13.80 -6.58 24.12
CA TRP A 144 -14.21 -5.44 24.93
C TRP A 144 -15.49 -4.80 24.35
N PRO A 145 -16.36 -4.16 25.16
CA PRO A 145 -17.52 -3.43 24.66
C PRO A 145 -17.15 -2.39 23.60
N VAL A 146 -18.08 -2.11 22.67
CA VAL A 146 -17.95 -0.95 21.78
C VAL A 146 -17.95 0.31 22.64
N SER A 147 -16.95 1.16 22.44
CA SER A 147 -16.78 2.40 23.21
C SER A 147 -17.18 3.63 22.39
N TRP A 148 -16.97 3.61 21.07
CA TRP A 148 -17.50 4.60 20.13
C TRP A 148 -17.69 3.97 18.74
N THR A 149 -18.81 4.25 18.09
CA THR A 149 -19.03 3.94 16.67
C THR A 149 -18.88 5.20 15.83
N LEU A 150 -17.96 5.17 14.86
CA LEU A 150 -17.78 6.18 13.84
C LEU A 150 -18.50 5.73 12.56
N ARG A 151 -19.55 6.46 12.14
CA ARG A 151 -19.99 6.40 10.73
C ARG A 151 -19.07 7.29 9.90
N VAL A 152 -18.42 6.72 8.89
CA VAL A 152 -17.47 7.42 8.03
C VAL A 152 -18.24 8.45 7.17
N PRO A 153 -17.90 9.75 7.23
CA PRO A 153 -18.50 10.76 6.36
C PRO A 153 -18.29 10.49 4.87
N ASP A 154 -19.29 10.81 4.07
CA ASP A 154 -19.34 10.49 2.63
C ASP A 154 -18.29 11.27 1.79
N ASP A 155 -17.69 12.33 2.36
CA ASP A 155 -16.66 13.20 1.76
C ASP A 155 -15.22 12.81 2.10
N TRP A 156 -14.99 11.85 3.01
CA TRP A 156 -13.63 11.45 3.40
C TRP A 156 -12.85 10.83 2.23
N ALA A 157 -11.65 11.38 1.98
CA ALA A 157 -10.73 10.89 0.95
C ALA A 157 -10.09 9.56 1.37
N SER A 158 -10.07 8.57 0.47
CA SER A 158 -9.41 7.29 0.75
C SER A 158 -7.96 7.47 1.23
N GLY A 159 -7.54 6.69 2.22
CA GLY A 159 -6.27 6.86 2.92
C GLY A 159 -6.00 5.76 3.93
N LEU A 160 -4.77 5.73 4.45
CA LEU A 160 -4.50 5.12 5.75
C LEU A 160 -4.95 6.10 6.84
N TYR A 161 -5.75 5.62 7.78
CA TYR A 161 -6.26 6.37 8.90
C TYR A 161 -5.80 5.74 10.22
N GLN A 162 -5.79 6.54 11.28
CA GLN A 162 -5.40 6.12 12.61
C GLN A 162 -6.32 6.77 13.64
N ALA A 163 -7.00 5.95 14.44
CA ALA A 163 -7.68 6.42 15.63
C ALA A 163 -6.66 6.48 16.77
N VAL A 164 -6.45 7.67 17.33
CA VAL A 164 -5.57 7.93 18.46
C VAL A 164 -6.44 8.14 19.70
N PHE A 165 -6.33 7.21 20.63
CA PHE A 165 -6.99 7.25 21.93
C PHE A 165 -6.08 8.05 22.88
N THR A 166 -6.59 9.11 23.50
CA THR A 166 -5.82 9.94 24.44
C THR A 166 -6.58 10.11 25.76
N SER A 167 -5.98 9.67 26.87
CA SER A 167 -6.56 9.83 28.22
C SER A 167 -6.35 11.24 28.78
N ALA A 168 -7.15 11.61 29.78
CA ALA A 168 -7.05 12.90 30.49
C ALA A 168 -5.65 13.11 31.14
N ASP A 169 -5.01 12.04 31.59
CA ASP A 169 -3.64 12.04 32.12
C ASP A 169 -2.56 12.17 31.02
N GLY A 170 -2.94 12.43 29.77
CA GLY A 170 -2.01 12.66 28.67
C GLY A 170 -1.21 11.44 28.26
N TRP A 171 -1.79 10.24 28.37
CA TRP A 171 -1.27 9.03 27.69
C TRP A 171 -2.01 8.81 26.38
N ARG A 172 -1.33 8.26 25.36
CA ARG A 172 -1.93 7.89 24.08
C ARG A 172 -1.56 6.48 23.63
N ALA A 173 -2.51 5.85 22.94
CA ALA A 173 -2.30 4.68 22.09
C ALA A 173 -3.15 4.82 20.82
N CYS A 174 -3.03 3.90 19.87
CA CYS A 174 -3.78 4.00 18.62
C CYS A 174 -4.16 2.66 17.98
N THR A 175 -4.98 2.72 16.93
CA THR A 175 -5.17 1.62 15.99
C THR A 175 -5.29 2.16 14.55
N PRO A 176 -4.63 1.54 13.55
CA PRO A 176 -4.80 1.89 12.15
C PRO A 176 -6.05 1.24 11.53
N PHE A 177 -6.64 1.93 10.55
CA PHE A 177 -7.68 1.40 9.65
C PHE A 177 -7.57 2.11 8.28
N VAL A 178 -8.17 1.56 7.23
CA VAL A 178 -8.15 2.18 5.89
C VAL A 178 -9.54 2.68 5.51
N VAL A 179 -9.62 3.88 4.96
CA VAL A 179 -10.83 4.34 4.25
C VAL A 179 -10.64 4.04 2.76
N ARG A 180 -11.54 3.25 2.18
CA ARG A 180 -11.54 2.87 0.76
C ARG A 180 -12.19 3.96 -0.12
N ASP A 181 -12.09 3.83 -1.44
CA ASP A 181 -12.95 4.59 -2.37
C ASP A 181 -13.54 3.65 -3.43
N ASP A 182 -14.38 2.71 -2.96
CA ASP A 182 -14.99 1.65 -3.78
C ASP A 182 -15.77 2.22 -4.99
N ARG A 183 -16.20 3.48 -4.90
CA ARG A 183 -16.85 4.30 -5.93
C ARG A 183 -15.98 4.55 -7.16
N ARG A 184 -14.65 4.50 -7.04
CA ARG A 184 -13.71 5.03 -8.03
C ARG A 184 -12.65 4.03 -8.47
N ALA A 185 -12.29 4.11 -9.75
CA ALA A 185 -11.08 3.49 -10.30
C ALA A 185 -9.94 4.53 -10.30
N ALA A 186 -9.16 4.58 -9.22
CA ALA A 186 -7.93 5.38 -9.17
C ALA A 186 -6.84 4.76 -10.06
N ALA A 187 -5.93 5.55 -10.63
CA ALA A 187 -4.86 5.01 -11.47
C ALA A 187 -3.98 3.99 -10.74
N LEU A 188 -3.72 4.20 -9.45
CA LEU A 188 -3.02 3.27 -8.57
C LEU A 188 -3.89 2.93 -7.35
N CYS A 189 -3.77 1.71 -6.82
CA CYS A 189 -4.25 1.39 -5.48
C CYS A 189 -3.09 0.88 -4.62
N VAL A 190 -2.92 1.44 -3.42
CA VAL A 190 -1.96 0.96 -2.43
C VAL A 190 -2.63 -0.06 -1.52
N VAL A 191 -2.03 -1.24 -1.36
CA VAL A 191 -2.51 -2.30 -0.47
C VAL A 191 -1.68 -2.30 0.81
N LEU A 192 -2.32 -1.97 1.93
CA LEU A 192 -1.69 -1.97 3.25
C LEU A 192 -1.63 -3.41 3.82
N PRO A 193 -0.47 -3.86 4.32
CA PRO A 193 -0.22 -5.26 4.65
C PRO A 193 -0.72 -5.62 6.07
N VAL A 194 -2.01 -5.37 6.36
CA VAL A 194 -2.60 -5.55 7.71
C VAL A 194 -2.45 -6.98 8.25
N THR A 195 -2.48 -7.98 7.36
CA THR A 195 -2.16 -9.39 7.64
C THR A 195 -0.75 -9.57 8.20
N THR A 196 0.23 -8.86 7.63
CA THR A 196 1.63 -8.88 8.07
C THR A 196 1.82 -8.09 9.36
N TRP A 197 1.24 -6.88 9.46
CA TRP A 197 1.22 -6.09 10.70
C TRP A 197 0.72 -6.93 11.89
N GLN A 198 -0.40 -7.64 11.73
CA GLN A 198 -0.99 -8.43 12.83
C GLN A 198 -0.29 -9.77 13.08
N ALA A 199 0.37 -10.35 12.05
CA ALA A 199 1.19 -11.53 12.21
C ALA A 199 2.42 -11.29 13.10
N TYR A 200 3.04 -10.11 13.02
CA TYR A 200 4.14 -9.72 13.91
C TYR A 200 3.68 -9.14 15.26
N ASN A 201 2.43 -8.68 15.37
CA ASN A 201 1.90 -8.06 16.60
C ASN A 201 2.05 -9.02 17.81
N GLN A 202 2.86 -8.59 18.79
CA GLN A 202 3.22 -9.36 19.99
C GLN A 202 2.28 -9.09 21.18
N TRP A 203 1.24 -8.26 21.01
CA TRP A 203 0.42 -7.75 22.12
C TRP A 203 -0.13 -8.85 23.06
N PRO A 204 -0.10 -8.62 24.39
CA PRO A 204 0.60 -7.53 25.09
C PRO A 204 2.12 -7.77 25.19
N LEU A 205 2.96 -6.74 25.02
CA LEU A 205 4.41 -6.79 25.24
C LEU A 205 4.82 -6.79 26.73
N ASP A 206 4.04 -7.50 27.55
CA ASP A 206 4.18 -7.62 29.00
C ASP A 206 5.40 -8.43 29.46
N GLY A 207 5.98 -9.24 28.57
CA GLY A 207 7.04 -10.19 28.89
C GLY A 207 6.54 -11.50 29.48
N ARG A 208 5.25 -11.83 29.35
CA ARG A 208 4.60 -12.99 30.01
C ARG A 208 3.52 -13.68 29.16
N THR A 209 2.59 -12.92 28.57
CA THR A 209 1.39 -13.48 27.91
C THR A 209 1.31 -13.22 26.41
N GLY A 210 1.92 -12.13 25.93
CA GLY A 210 1.89 -11.73 24.51
C GLY A 210 2.37 -12.77 23.51
N LYS A 211 1.62 -12.91 22.40
CA LYS A 211 1.90 -13.85 21.31
C LYS A 211 1.69 -13.21 19.93
N SER A 212 2.59 -13.56 19.01
CA SER A 212 2.56 -13.27 17.58
C SER A 212 2.66 -14.58 16.78
N LEU A 213 2.57 -14.53 15.45
CA LEU A 213 2.88 -15.67 14.57
C LEU A 213 4.40 -15.93 14.44
N TYR A 214 5.23 -15.19 15.18
CA TYR A 214 6.68 -15.39 15.26
C TYR A 214 7.17 -15.84 16.63
N ASN A 215 6.66 -15.29 17.74
CA ASN A 215 7.11 -15.59 19.10
C ASN A 215 5.95 -15.62 20.10
N GLY A 216 6.10 -16.37 21.19
CA GLY A 216 5.43 -16.07 22.46
C GLY A 216 6.47 -15.66 23.50
N PHE A 217 6.05 -15.43 24.74
CA PHE A 217 6.98 -15.38 25.87
C PHE A 217 7.12 -16.76 26.51
N ALA A 218 8.36 -17.20 26.73
CA ALA A 218 8.66 -18.36 27.56
C ALA A 218 8.56 -17.99 29.05
N ALA A 219 8.59 -18.98 29.95
CA ALA A 219 8.55 -18.76 31.41
C ALA A 219 9.70 -17.89 31.95
N THR A 220 10.77 -17.72 31.18
CA THR A 220 11.91 -16.81 31.46
C THR A 220 11.65 -15.34 31.07
N GLY A 221 10.48 -15.03 30.51
CA GLY A 221 10.12 -13.72 29.95
C GLY A 221 10.84 -13.35 28.65
N ARG A 222 11.65 -14.26 28.09
CA ARG A 222 12.29 -14.07 26.77
C ARG A 222 11.29 -14.44 25.66
N ARG A 223 11.37 -13.75 24.52
CA ARG A 223 10.64 -14.14 23.30
C ARG A 223 11.19 -15.47 22.78
N ASP A 224 10.30 -16.40 22.44
CA ASP A 224 10.61 -17.74 21.98
C ASP A 224 9.64 -18.19 20.86
N PRO A 225 10.15 -18.58 19.66
CA PRO A 225 9.35 -19.12 18.56
C PRO A 225 8.64 -20.45 18.85
N ALA A 226 9.08 -21.24 19.83
CA ALA A 226 8.45 -22.52 20.17
C ALA A 226 7.06 -22.34 20.81
N VAL A 227 6.84 -21.23 21.53
CA VAL A 227 5.60 -20.91 22.27
C VAL A 227 4.76 -19.80 21.63
N ARG A 228 5.00 -19.52 20.34
CA ARG A 228 4.23 -18.55 19.52
C ARG A 228 2.77 -18.94 19.32
N ALA A 229 2.00 -18.02 18.74
CA ALA A 229 0.68 -18.34 18.21
C ALA A 229 0.76 -19.01 16.82
N ARG A 230 -0.29 -19.78 16.52
CA ARG A 230 -0.67 -20.28 15.20
C ARG A 230 -1.78 -19.43 14.58
N GLU A 231 -2.60 -18.77 15.40
CA GLU A 231 -3.61 -17.81 14.94
C GLU A 231 -3.53 -16.49 15.71
N VAL A 232 -3.79 -15.36 15.05
CA VAL A 232 -3.87 -14.03 15.66
C VAL A 232 -5.20 -13.37 15.29
N SER A 233 -5.93 -12.89 16.30
CA SER A 233 -7.18 -12.13 16.11
C SER A 233 -6.88 -10.65 15.94
N PHE A 234 -7.73 -9.93 15.20
CA PHE A 234 -7.77 -8.46 15.12
C PHE A 234 -8.62 -7.82 16.23
N ASP A 235 -9.35 -8.62 17.04
CA ASP A 235 -10.07 -8.13 18.22
C ASP A 235 -9.11 -7.91 19.41
N ARG A 236 -7.98 -7.24 19.18
CA ARG A 236 -6.97 -6.89 20.20
C ARG A 236 -6.16 -5.67 19.74
N PRO A 237 -5.61 -4.85 20.65
CA PRO A 237 -4.70 -3.76 20.30
C PRO A 237 -3.45 -4.24 19.53
N TYR A 238 -2.79 -3.29 18.87
CA TYR A 238 -1.38 -3.42 18.53
C TYR A 238 -0.53 -3.17 19.78
N ALA A 239 0.71 -3.70 19.79
CA ALA A 239 1.60 -3.64 20.95
C ALA A 239 2.00 -2.19 21.33
N ASP A 240 2.25 -1.99 22.62
CA ASP A 240 2.68 -0.74 23.26
C ASP A 240 1.77 0.46 22.93
N ASP A 241 2.24 1.45 22.16
CA ASP A 241 1.42 2.61 21.76
C ASP A 241 0.45 2.33 20.60
N GLY A 242 0.45 1.10 20.09
CA GLY A 242 -0.43 0.64 19.03
C GLY A 242 0.02 0.98 17.62
N ILE A 243 1.23 1.54 17.42
CA ILE A 243 1.79 1.69 16.07
C ILE A 243 2.20 0.30 15.55
N ALA A 244 1.49 -0.16 14.51
CA ALA A 244 1.81 -1.41 13.84
C ALA A 244 3.25 -1.44 13.31
N ILE A 245 3.94 -2.56 13.49
CA ILE A 245 5.32 -2.72 13.02
C ILE A 245 5.39 -2.58 11.49
N GLN A 246 6.46 -1.94 11.00
CA GLN A 246 6.66 -1.53 9.61
C GLN A 246 5.71 -0.44 9.06
N LEU A 247 4.63 -0.04 9.75
CA LEU A 247 3.67 0.97 9.27
C LEU A 247 4.35 2.30 8.86
N THR A 248 5.46 2.68 9.49
CA THR A 248 6.23 3.87 9.08
C THR A 248 6.84 3.76 7.69
N ARG A 249 7.15 2.54 7.19
CA ARG A 249 7.61 2.29 5.81
C ARG A 249 6.48 2.42 4.81
N ASP A 250 5.28 1.96 5.19
CA ASP A 250 4.07 2.14 4.41
C ASP A 250 3.71 3.62 4.32
N HIS A 251 3.87 4.35 5.43
CA HIS A 251 3.66 5.80 5.49
C HIS A 251 4.70 6.60 4.68
N ASP A 252 5.97 6.20 4.65
CA ASP A 252 6.96 6.82 3.75
C ASP A 252 6.54 6.71 2.27
N ALA A 253 6.00 5.56 1.85
CA ALA A 253 5.48 5.38 0.50
C ALA A 253 4.22 6.23 0.25
N ILE A 254 3.30 6.30 1.22
CA ILE A 254 2.11 7.17 1.16
C ILE A 254 2.53 8.61 0.92
N GLN A 255 3.36 9.18 1.79
CA GLN A 255 3.81 10.58 1.68
C GLN A 255 4.47 10.88 0.34
N TRP A 256 5.30 9.97 -0.17
CA TRP A 256 5.95 10.15 -1.46
C TRP A 256 4.95 10.11 -2.64
N LEU A 257 4.02 9.16 -2.64
CA LEU A 257 2.97 9.06 -3.67
C LEU A 257 2.09 10.32 -3.70
N GLU A 258 1.71 10.80 -2.52
CA GLU A 258 0.89 12.01 -2.36
C GLU A 258 1.66 13.29 -2.74
N ARG A 259 2.93 13.44 -2.33
CA ARG A 259 3.81 14.56 -2.71
C ARG A 259 3.95 14.72 -4.22
N ASN A 260 4.04 13.60 -4.95
CA ASN A 260 4.20 13.59 -6.41
C ASN A 260 2.85 13.65 -7.17
N GLY A 261 1.74 13.85 -6.46
CA GLY A 261 0.40 13.96 -7.06
C GLY A 261 0.02 12.70 -7.85
N TYR A 262 0.32 11.51 -7.32
CA TYR A 262 -0.20 10.27 -7.90
C TYR A 262 -1.69 10.11 -7.61
N ASP A 263 -2.40 9.54 -8.57
CA ASP A 263 -3.83 9.28 -8.46
C ASP A 263 -4.06 7.95 -7.75
N VAL A 264 -4.05 7.99 -6.41
CA VAL A 264 -4.05 6.83 -5.52
C VAL A 264 -5.37 6.64 -4.78
N SER A 265 -5.76 5.38 -4.59
CA SER A 265 -6.71 4.91 -3.58
C SER A 265 -6.02 3.91 -2.64
N TYR A 266 -6.66 3.59 -1.51
CA TYR A 266 -6.10 2.74 -0.47
C TYR A 266 -7.04 1.59 -0.11
N ALA A 267 -6.45 0.42 0.12
CA ALA A 267 -7.12 -0.82 0.49
C ALA A 267 -6.23 -1.64 1.44
N THR A 268 -6.77 -2.70 2.05
CA THR A 268 -5.99 -3.63 2.89
C THR A 268 -5.79 -4.99 2.22
N SER A 269 -4.86 -5.79 2.73
CA SER A 269 -4.72 -7.19 2.29
C SER A 269 -5.99 -8.04 2.50
N PHE A 270 -6.90 -7.66 3.41
CA PHE A 270 -8.23 -8.26 3.55
C PHE A 270 -9.21 -7.84 2.44
N ASP A 271 -9.10 -6.63 1.90
CA ASP A 271 -9.89 -6.22 0.73
C ASP A 271 -9.47 -6.97 -0.54
N LEU A 272 -8.17 -7.26 -0.67
CA LEU A 272 -7.61 -8.10 -1.73
C LEU A 272 -7.91 -9.60 -1.52
N HIS A 273 -8.11 -10.04 -0.27
CA HIS A 273 -8.54 -11.41 0.05
C HIS A 273 -10.03 -11.64 -0.25
N SER A 274 -10.89 -10.71 0.17
CA SER A 274 -12.35 -10.79 0.02
C SER A 274 -12.81 -10.47 -1.40
N GLY A 275 -12.02 -9.72 -2.18
CA GLY A 275 -12.40 -9.22 -3.50
C GLY A 275 -13.15 -7.89 -3.46
N ARG A 276 -13.21 -7.20 -2.30
CA ARG A 276 -13.67 -5.80 -2.24
C ARG A 276 -12.73 -4.88 -3.05
N LEU A 277 -11.43 -5.16 -3.01
CA LEU A 277 -10.49 -4.67 -4.02
C LEU A 277 -10.47 -5.64 -5.20
N ASP A 278 -10.83 -5.14 -6.38
CA ASP A 278 -10.57 -5.82 -7.66
C ASP A 278 -9.38 -5.15 -8.38
N PRO A 279 -8.20 -5.80 -8.44
CA PRO A 279 -7.00 -5.22 -9.02
C PRO A 279 -7.15 -4.69 -10.46
N ILE A 280 -8.00 -5.29 -11.28
CA ILE A 280 -8.16 -4.87 -12.70
C ILE A 280 -8.94 -3.55 -12.87
N ARG A 281 -9.45 -2.97 -11.78
CA ARG A 281 -9.98 -1.58 -11.80
C ARG A 281 -8.88 -0.53 -11.86
N HIS A 282 -7.64 -0.87 -11.50
CA HIS A 282 -6.51 0.06 -11.39
C HIS A 282 -5.46 -0.21 -12.49
N ARG A 283 -4.60 0.77 -12.81
CA ARG A 283 -3.48 0.55 -13.75
C ARG A 283 -2.31 -0.20 -13.09
N GLY A 284 -2.07 0.11 -11.82
CA GLY A 284 -1.10 -0.61 -10.99
C GLY A 284 -1.57 -0.79 -9.55
N ILE A 285 -1.15 -1.88 -8.92
CA ILE A 285 -1.28 -2.10 -7.47
C ILE A 285 0.09 -1.94 -6.82
N VAL A 286 0.16 -1.14 -5.75
CA VAL A 286 1.38 -0.87 -5.00
C VAL A 286 1.32 -1.60 -3.66
N PHE A 287 2.30 -2.46 -3.41
CA PHE A 287 2.54 -3.08 -2.11
C PHE A 287 3.72 -2.36 -1.48
N ALA A 288 3.46 -1.60 -0.41
CA ALA A 288 4.48 -0.84 0.29
C ALA A 288 5.19 -1.69 1.36
N GLY A 289 6.38 -1.24 1.78
CA GLY A 289 7.05 -1.71 2.99
C GLY A 289 7.38 -3.21 3.02
N HIS A 290 6.51 -4.01 3.63
CA HIS A 290 6.74 -5.41 3.94
C HIS A 290 5.42 -6.21 3.99
N ASP A 291 5.18 -7.05 2.98
CA ASP A 291 3.93 -7.80 2.84
C ASP A 291 4.16 -9.33 2.77
N GLU A 292 4.61 -9.88 3.91
CA GLU A 292 5.05 -11.28 4.04
C GLU A 292 3.89 -12.31 4.00
N TYR A 293 2.69 -11.96 4.51
CA TYR A 293 1.62 -12.93 4.81
C TYR A 293 0.45 -12.87 3.83
N TRP A 294 0.41 -13.83 2.90
CA TRP A 294 -0.52 -13.86 1.76
C TRP A 294 -1.44 -15.08 1.71
N SER A 295 -2.72 -14.83 1.46
CA SER A 295 -3.73 -15.88 1.24
C SER A 295 -3.80 -16.34 -0.22
N VAL A 296 -4.37 -17.53 -0.45
CA VAL A 296 -4.66 -18.07 -1.80
C VAL A 296 -5.47 -17.08 -2.64
N GLN A 297 -6.45 -16.41 -2.04
CA GLN A 297 -7.31 -15.42 -2.68
C GLN A 297 -6.50 -14.22 -3.18
N MET A 298 -5.67 -13.62 -2.30
CA MET A 298 -4.80 -12.49 -2.66
C MET A 298 -3.85 -12.85 -3.80
N ARG A 299 -3.19 -14.01 -3.69
CA ARG A 299 -2.25 -14.48 -4.72
C ARG A 299 -2.94 -14.72 -6.06
N ARG A 300 -4.14 -15.30 -6.05
CA ARG A 300 -4.96 -15.48 -7.27
C ARG A 300 -5.42 -14.13 -7.84
N ALA A 301 -5.74 -13.14 -7.01
CA ALA A 301 -6.14 -11.81 -7.47
C ALA A 301 -4.96 -11.08 -8.17
N ALA A 302 -3.78 -11.06 -7.56
CA ALA A 302 -2.56 -10.51 -8.15
C ALA A 302 -2.16 -11.25 -9.45
N GLY A 303 -2.24 -12.59 -9.47
CA GLY A 303 -1.98 -13.39 -10.67
C GLY A 303 -2.94 -13.10 -11.82
N ARG A 304 -4.25 -12.91 -11.54
CA ARG A 304 -5.22 -12.49 -12.55
C ARG A 304 -4.93 -11.08 -13.08
N ALA A 305 -4.51 -10.16 -12.21
CA ALA A 305 -4.16 -8.79 -12.60
C ALA A 305 -3.04 -8.78 -13.66
N VAL A 306 -1.94 -9.48 -13.37
CA VAL A 306 -0.77 -9.59 -14.27
C VAL A 306 -1.14 -10.28 -15.59
N ALA A 307 -1.95 -11.34 -15.53
CA ALA A 307 -2.44 -12.04 -16.72
C ALA A 307 -3.39 -11.18 -17.60
N ALA A 308 -4.06 -10.19 -17.01
CA ALA A 308 -4.93 -9.24 -17.69
C ALA A 308 -4.23 -7.95 -18.15
N GLY A 309 -2.92 -7.80 -17.94
CA GLY A 309 -2.16 -6.59 -18.33
C GLY A 309 -2.07 -5.50 -17.25
N HIS A 310 -2.46 -5.78 -16.01
CA HIS A 310 -2.43 -4.82 -14.90
C HIS A 310 -1.17 -4.99 -14.05
N SER A 311 -0.55 -3.87 -13.69
CA SER A 311 0.82 -3.84 -13.15
C SER A 311 0.88 -4.02 -11.62
N LEU A 312 2.00 -4.53 -11.10
CA LEU A 312 2.25 -4.67 -9.65
C LEU A 312 3.62 -4.04 -9.28
N ALA A 313 3.66 -3.25 -8.21
CA ALA A 313 4.89 -2.66 -7.66
C ALA A 313 5.08 -3.10 -6.20
N PHE A 314 6.04 -4.00 -5.96
CA PHE A 314 6.46 -4.40 -4.62
C PHE A 314 7.64 -3.51 -4.18
N LEU A 315 7.35 -2.45 -3.40
CA LEU A 315 8.34 -1.48 -2.92
C LEU A 315 9.05 -1.96 -1.64
N GLY A 316 9.38 -3.26 -1.58
CA GLY A 316 9.85 -3.95 -0.38
C GLY A 316 10.65 -5.22 -0.67
N ALA A 317 10.70 -6.11 0.32
CA ALA A 317 11.28 -7.45 0.26
C ALA A 317 10.44 -8.46 1.06
N ASN A 318 10.75 -9.75 0.90
CA ASN A 318 10.11 -10.86 1.58
C ASN A 318 8.58 -10.89 1.37
N SER A 319 8.15 -10.42 0.19
CA SER A 319 6.73 -10.36 -0.18
C SER A 319 6.20 -11.73 -0.58
N VAL A 320 4.94 -12.02 -0.25
CA VAL A 320 4.25 -13.27 -0.63
C VAL A 320 4.94 -14.55 -0.11
N TYR A 321 5.61 -14.49 1.05
CA TYR A 321 6.44 -15.58 1.56
C TYR A 321 5.68 -16.62 2.39
N TRP A 322 4.83 -16.23 3.33
CA TRP A 322 3.98 -17.15 4.09
C TRP A 322 2.60 -17.31 3.44
N HIS A 323 2.19 -18.56 3.23
CA HIS A 323 0.79 -18.89 3.00
C HIS A 323 0.01 -18.76 4.32
N ILE A 324 -1.03 -17.93 4.32
CA ILE A 324 -1.99 -17.79 5.42
C ILE A 324 -3.40 -18.21 5.01
N ARG A 325 -4.16 -18.58 6.04
CA ARG A 325 -5.62 -18.65 5.95
C ARG A 325 -6.22 -17.52 6.77
N VAL A 326 -7.24 -16.88 6.21
CA VAL A 326 -8.05 -15.87 6.90
C VAL A 326 -9.31 -16.57 7.40
N ARG A 327 -9.70 -16.33 8.65
CA ARG A 327 -10.84 -17.00 9.30
C ARG A 327 -11.76 -15.95 9.95
N PRO A 328 -13.06 -16.25 10.10
CA PRO A 328 -13.91 -15.47 10.99
C PRO A 328 -13.47 -15.65 12.45
N THR A 329 -13.93 -14.77 13.35
CA THR A 329 -13.93 -15.08 14.78
C THR A 329 -14.94 -16.18 15.11
N ALA A 330 -14.85 -16.76 16.32
CA ALA A 330 -15.80 -17.78 16.78
C ALA A 330 -17.24 -17.27 16.97
N ASP A 331 -17.47 -15.95 16.98
CA ASP A 331 -18.79 -15.31 16.89
C ASP A 331 -19.21 -14.96 15.44
N GLY A 332 -18.49 -15.46 14.44
CA GLY A 332 -18.91 -15.45 13.03
C GLY A 332 -18.53 -14.21 12.21
N ARG A 333 -17.99 -13.14 12.84
CA ARG A 333 -17.54 -11.94 12.09
C ARG A 333 -16.39 -12.30 11.13
N PRO A 334 -16.51 -12.04 9.83
CA PRO A 334 -15.51 -12.43 8.83
C PRO A 334 -14.23 -11.61 8.98
N GLU A 335 -13.11 -12.14 8.47
CA GLU A 335 -11.85 -11.38 8.32
C GLU A 335 -11.31 -10.80 9.65
N ARG A 336 -11.48 -11.54 10.75
CA ARG A 336 -11.00 -11.14 12.09
C ARG A 336 -9.88 -12.00 12.64
N VAL A 337 -9.46 -13.07 11.96
CA VAL A 337 -8.37 -13.96 12.39
C VAL A 337 -7.46 -14.32 11.21
N VAL A 338 -6.15 -14.32 11.44
CA VAL A 338 -5.12 -14.83 10.50
C VAL A 338 -4.43 -16.04 11.10
N ALA A 339 -4.38 -17.14 10.34
CA ALA A 339 -3.77 -18.40 10.73
C ALA A 339 -2.50 -18.69 9.91
N CYS A 340 -1.40 -19.04 10.61
CA CYS A 340 -0.17 -19.56 10.01
C CYS A 340 0.49 -20.60 10.94
N ALA A 341 0.33 -21.87 10.60
CA ALA A 341 0.90 -23.00 11.32
C ALA A 341 2.43 -23.04 11.21
N LYS A 342 3.02 -22.61 10.09
CA LYS A 342 4.45 -22.68 9.76
C LYS A 342 5.06 -24.10 9.85
N THR A 343 4.22 -25.14 9.84
CA THR A 343 4.59 -26.56 9.89
C THR A 343 3.87 -27.35 8.81
N ASN A 344 4.46 -28.48 8.38
CA ASN A 344 3.79 -29.49 7.57
C ASN A 344 3.93 -30.85 8.30
N PRO A 345 2.85 -31.51 8.74
CA PRO A 345 1.44 -31.11 8.60
C PRO A 345 1.09 -29.78 9.30
N ASP A 346 0.09 -29.08 8.74
CA ASP A 346 -0.60 -27.98 9.40
C ASP A 346 -1.76 -28.58 10.22
N PRO A 347 -1.76 -28.48 11.56
CA PRO A 347 -2.75 -29.14 12.42
C PRO A 347 -4.17 -28.58 12.27
N GLY A 348 -4.34 -27.45 11.59
CA GLY A 348 -5.66 -26.88 11.28
C GLY A 348 -5.99 -26.87 9.80
N GLN A 349 -5.28 -27.63 8.95
CA GLN A 349 -5.40 -27.60 7.49
C GLN A 349 -6.84 -27.76 6.98
N ASP A 350 -7.18 -26.99 5.94
CA ASP A 350 -8.45 -27.07 5.21
C ASP A 350 -8.20 -27.07 3.68
N ALA A 351 -9.24 -26.79 2.89
CA ALA A 351 -9.20 -26.78 1.42
C ALA A 351 -8.25 -25.74 0.80
N ALA A 352 -7.73 -24.77 1.55
CA ALA A 352 -6.66 -23.88 1.09
C ALA A 352 -5.26 -24.53 1.15
N GLY A 353 -5.11 -25.67 1.86
CA GLY A 353 -3.83 -26.35 2.06
C GLY A 353 -3.04 -25.84 3.29
N PRO A 354 -1.87 -26.42 3.57
CA PRO A 354 -1.10 -26.13 4.78
C PRO A 354 -0.47 -24.73 4.74
N THR A 355 -0.51 -24.03 5.87
CA THR A 355 0.00 -22.66 6.01
C THR A 355 1.50 -22.64 6.32
N VAL A 356 2.29 -22.87 5.28
CA VAL A 356 3.76 -22.89 5.26
C VAL A 356 4.32 -21.84 4.29
N LYS A 357 5.63 -21.87 3.99
CA LYS A 357 6.21 -20.99 2.96
C LYS A 357 5.61 -21.30 1.60
N TRP A 358 5.28 -20.28 0.82
CA TRP A 358 4.70 -20.44 -0.52
C TRP A 358 5.58 -21.28 -1.46
N ARG A 359 6.91 -21.10 -1.41
CA ARG A 359 7.88 -21.96 -2.12
C ARG A 359 7.82 -23.45 -1.74
N SER A 360 7.37 -23.79 -0.53
CA SER A 360 7.18 -25.19 -0.09
C SER A 360 5.90 -25.83 -0.64
N LEU A 361 5.01 -25.06 -1.26
CA LEU A 361 3.79 -25.52 -1.94
C LEU A 361 3.98 -25.63 -3.47
N GLY A 362 5.23 -25.71 -3.94
CA GLY A 362 5.57 -25.68 -5.37
C GLY A 362 5.37 -24.32 -6.05
N GLN A 363 5.00 -23.28 -5.28
CA GLN A 363 4.64 -21.95 -5.78
C GLN A 363 5.59 -20.89 -5.19
N PRO A 364 6.88 -20.84 -5.57
CA PRO A 364 7.80 -19.84 -5.05
C PRO A 364 7.36 -18.41 -5.38
N GLU A 365 7.85 -17.48 -4.59
CA GLU A 365 7.51 -16.05 -4.63
C GLU A 365 7.95 -15.46 -5.97
N GLN A 366 9.13 -15.88 -6.44
CA GLN A 366 9.71 -15.58 -7.75
C GLN A 366 8.78 -15.82 -8.94
N ALA A 367 7.85 -16.79 -8.85
CA ALA A 367 6.90 -17.07 -9.93
C ALA A 367 5.84 -15.96 -10.13
N LEU A 368 5.72 -15.02 -9.19
CA LEU A 368 4.85 -13.83 -9.26
C LEU A 368 5.63 -12.52 -9.09
N VAL A 369 6.71 -12.51 -8.32
CA VAL A 369 7.48 -11.30 -7.94
C VAL A 369 8.75 -11.13 -8.80
N GLY A 370 9.22 -12.17 -9.48
CA GLY A 370 10.48 -12.17 -10.26
C GLY A 370 11.76 -12.39 -9.45
N VAL A 371 11.71 -12.15 -8.13
CA VAL A 371 12.72 -12.51 -7.12
C VAL A 371 12.08 -13.15 -5.90
N GLN A 372 12.87 -13.66 -4.97
CA GLN A 372 12.38 -14.30 -3.74
C GLN A 372 13.32 -14.09 -2.54
N TYR A 373 12.77 -14.04 -1.32
CA TYR A 373 13.54 -13.85 -0.09
C TYR A 373 14.74 -14.80 0.03
N ASN A 374 15.92 -14.24 0.26
CA ASN A 374 17.18 -14.97 0.42
C ASN A 374 17.97 -14.67 1.70
N GLY A 375 17.58 -13.68 2.52
CA GLY A 375 18.15 -13.50 3.86
C GLY A 375 17.85 -12.16 4.55
N ILE A 376 18.06 -12.13 5.87
CA ILE A 376 18.11 -10.89 6.64
C ILE A 376 19.45 -10.21 6.37
N VAL A 377 19.44 -8.93 6.03
CA VAL A 377 20.67 -8.15 5.80
C VAL A 377 21.33 -7.87 7.15
N GLY A 378 22.62 -8.19 7.31
CA GLY A 378 23.36 -7.98 8.56
C GLY A 378 23.47 -6.50 8.95
N ASP A 379 24.10 -5.73 8.06
CA ASP A 379 24.27 -4.27 8.16
C ASP A 379 23.83 -3.63 6.83
N PRO A 380 23.19 -2.44 6.83
CA PRO A 380 22.72 -1.80 5.59
C PRO A 380 23.82 -1.63 4.54
N GLN A 381 23.57 -2.15 3.34
CA GLN A 381 24.46 -2.10 2.19
C GLN A 381 23.98 -1.08 1.15
N PRO A 382 24.88 -0.57 0.29
CA PRO A 382 24.44 0.17 -0.89
C PRO A 382 23.73 -0.75 -1.88
N LEU A 383 22.73 -0.20 -2.59
CA LEU A 383 22.24 -0.82 -3.83
C LEU A 383 23.31 -0.64 -4.91
N VAL A 384 23.63 -1.71 -5.64
CA VAL A 384 24.60 -1.72 -6.74
C VAL A 384 23.87 -1.82 -8.08
N VAL A 385 23.92 -0.75 -8.86
CA VAL A 385 23.13 -0.57 -10.09
C VAL A 385 23.53 -1.57 -11.18
N GLN A 386 22.52 -2.08 -11.90
CA GLN A 386 22.67 -2.83 -13.15
C GLN A 386 21.63 -2.38 -14.18
N GLY A 387 21.96 -2.53 -15.47
CA GLY A 387 21.09 -2.18 -16.57
C GLY A 387 20.73 -0.69 -16.61
N ALA A 388 21.68 0.21 -16.36
CA ALA A 388 21.48 1.66 -16.30
C ALA A 388 20.84 2.27 -17.57
N ASP A 389 21.05 1.65 -18.74
CA ASP A 389 20.38 2.02 -20.00
C ASP A 389 18.87 1.70 -20.03
N HIS A 390 18.37 0.90 -19.07
CA HIS A 390 16.96 0.55 -18.96
C HIS A 390 16.12 1.77 -18.56
N TRP A 391 14.93 1.92 -19.16
CA TRP A 391 14.05 3.09 -18.97
C TRP A 391 13.72 3.42 -17.51
N PHE A 392 13.80 2.45 -16.61
CA PHE A 392 13.64 2.61 -15.17
C PHE A 392 14.64 3.61 -14.56
N TRP A 393 15.91 3.56 -14.98
CA TRP A 393 16.98 4.44 -14.47
C TRP A 393 17.09 5.77 -15.23
N ALA A 394 16.22 6.05 -16.21
CA ALA A 394 16.27 7.25 -17.04
C ALA A 394 16.27 8.55 -16.21
N GLY A 395 17.20 9.47 -16.52
CA GLY A 395 17.30 10.76 -15.82
C GLY A 395 17.81 10.70 -14.38
N THR A 396 18.35 9.57 -13.92
CA THR A 396 19.03 9.46 -12.60
C THR A 396 20.52 9.84 -12.64
N GLY A 397 21.14 9.80 -13.81
CA GLY A 397 22.59 10.00 -13.98
C GLY A 397 23.46 8.80 -13.54
N LEU A 398 22.85 7.66 -13.21
CA LEU A 398 23.54 6.44 -12.78
C LEU A 398 24.18 5.67 -13.95
N ALA A 399 25.25 4.93 -13.66
CA ALA A 399 25.89 3.94 -14.51
C ALA A 399 25.94 2.55 -13.84
N ASP A 400 26.21 1.49 -14.61
CA ASP A 400 26.36 0.13 -14.07
C ASP A 400 27.53 0.04 -13.09
N GLY A 401 27.27 -0.54 -11.91
CA GLY A 401 28.21 -0.61 -10.80
C GLY A 401 28.14 0.55 -9.81
N ASP A 402 27.38 1.62 -10.10
CA ASP A 402 27.17 2.71 -9.14
C ASP A 402 26.52 2.22 -7.84
N ARG A 403 26.82 2.94 -6.75
CA ARG A 403 26.47 2.54 -5.37
C ARG A 403 25.59 3.60 -4.71
N ILE A 404 24.35 3.24 -4.38
CA ILE A 404 23.39 4.10 -3.69
C ILE A 404 23.35 3.69 -2.20
N PRO A 405 23.95 4.46 -1.26
CA PRO A 405 24.17 4.02 0.12
C PRO A 405 22.89 3.69 0.90
N GLY A 406 22.96 2.68 1.78
CA GLY A 406 21.91 2.36 2.76
C GLY A 406 20.60 1.78 2.21
N VAL A 407 20.41 1.74 0.89
CA VAL A 407 19.16 1.30 0.26
C VAL A 407 18.88 -0.20 0.46
N VAL A 408 19.89 -1.05 0.60
CA VAL A 408 19.72 -2.49 0.85
C VAL A 408 19.81 -2.78 2.34
N GLY A 409 18.66 -2.95 3.01
CA GLY A 409 18.60 -3.18 4.45
C GLY A 409 17.34 -3.90 4.94
N GLY A 410 17.40 -4.37 6.19
CA GLY A 410 16.35 -5.18 6.81
C GLY A 410 16.36 -6.61 6.27
N GLU A 411 15.56 -6.86 5.25
CA GLU A 411 15.48 -8.14 4.53
C GLU A 411 15.68 -7.87 3.03
N ALA A 412 16.14 -8.89 2.30
CA ALA A 412 16.36 -8.81 0.87
C ALA A 412 15.79 -10.01 0.11
N ASP A 413 15.40 -9.74 -1.14
CA ASP A 413 15.08 -10.75 -2.14
C ASP A 413 16.20 -10.82 -3.18
N GLY A 414 16.41 -12.01 -3.74
CA GLY A 414 17.36 -12.25 -4.82
C GLY A 414 16.80 -13.21 -5.87
N LEU A 415 17.47 -13.28 -7.02
CA LEU A 415 17.14 -14.24 -8.07
C LEU A 415 17.63 -15.63 -7.65
N ASN A 416 16.72 -16.60 -7.57
CA ASN A 416 17.01 -18.02 -7.42
C ASN A 416 17.19 -18.65 -8.81
N PRO A 417 18.41 -19.06 -9.21
CA PRO A 417 18.66 -19.60 -10.55
C PRO A 417 17.98 -20.94 -10.82
N LYS A 418 17.57 -21.67 -9.77
CA LYS A 418 16.85 -22.95 -9.84
C LYS A 418 15.33 -22.77 -9.69
N GLY A 419 14.84 -21.56 -9.43
CA GLY A 419 13.42 -21.26 -9.34
C GLY A 419 12.81 -21.04 -10.74
N PRO A 420 11.50 -21.32 -10.92
CA PRO A 420 10.78 -20.88 -12.11
C PRO A 420 10.87 -19.35 -12.22
N ARG A 421 10.87 -18.84 -13.45
CA ARG A 421 10.82 -17.41 -13.75
C ARG A 421 9.47 -17.07 -14.40
N PRO A 422 8.99 -15.82 -14.28
CA PRO A 422 7.88 -15.33 -15.09
C PRO A 422 8.15 -15.52 -16.59
N ALA A 423 7.13 -15.90 -17.36
CA ALA A 423 7.23 -16.05 -18.82
C ALA A 423 7.12 -14.67 -19.52
N ALA A 424 8.14 -13.84 -19.31
CA ALA A 424 8.14 -12.42 -19.64
C ALA A 424 9.56 -11.92 -19.96
N THR A 425 9.67 -10.74 -20.60
CA THR A 425 10.94 -10.02 -20.70
C THR A 425 11.29 -9.50 -19.31
N ALA A 426 12.49 -9.81 -18.81
CA ALA A 426 12.91 -9.50 -17.46
C ALA A 426 14.32 -8.85 -17.39
N THR A 427 14.50 -7.94 -16.44
CA THR A 427 15.74 -7.18 -16.24
C THR A 427 16.10 -7.13 -14.76
N LEU A 428 17.36 -7.41 -14.45
CA LEU A 428 17.96 -7.11 -13.15
C LEU A 428 18.40 -5.65 -13.16
N LEU A 429 17.86 -4.88 -12.24
CA LEU A 429 18.13 -3.45 -12.06
C LEU A 429 19.17 -3.21 -10.96
N SER A 430 19.42 -4.22 -10.11
CA SER A 430 20.56 -4.26 -9.19
C SER A 430 21.08 -5.68 -8.98
N ALA A 431 22.33 -5.79 -8.55
CA ALA A 431 22.91 -7.00 -7.98
C ALA A 431 23.85 -6.64 -6.84
N SER A 432 23.29 -6.44 -5.65
CA SER A 432 24.00 -5.87 -4.50
C SER A 432 24.48 -6.99 -3.55
N PRO A 433 25.79 -7.27 -3.44
CA PRO A 433 26.29 -8.30 -2.53
C PRO A 433 26.12 -7.86 -1.07
N TYR A 434 25.64 -8.75 -0.21
CA TYR A 434 25.50 -8.49 1.22
C TYR A 434 25.82 -9.72 2.07
N ARG A 435 26.19 -9.47 3.33
CA ARG A 435 26.35 -10.52 4.35
C ARG A 435 25.02 -10.72 5.07
N THR A 436 24.57 -11.97 5.21
CA THR A 436 23.36 -12.27 5.96
C THR A 436 23.61 -12.17 7.46
N ARG A 437 22.56 -11.83 8.24
CA ARG A 437 22.61 -11.81 9.70
C ARG A 437 22.91 -13.19 10.30
N GLU A 438 22.43 -14.25 9.64
CA GLU A 438 22.66 -15.65 10.00
C GLU A 438 24.07 -16.14 9.64
N GLY A 439 24.82 -15.38 8.84
CA GLY A 439 26.12 -15.76 8.30
C GLY A 439 26.04 -16.38 6.89
N GLY A 440 27.02 -16.03 6.07
CA GLY A 440 27.04 -16.32 4.63
C GLY A 440 26.92 -15.04 3.79
N GLN A 441 27.15 -15.19 2.48
CA GLN A 441 27.00 -14.13 1.48
C GLN A 441 25.78 -14.39 0.61
N GLN A 442 25.05 -13.34 0.27
CA GLN A 442 23.91 -13.35 -0.64
C GLN A 442 24.00 -12.14 -1.58
N VAL A 443 23.13 -12.10 -2.60
CA VAL A 443 22.98 -10.97 -3.51
C VAL A 443 21.53 -10.52 -3.47
N GLN A 444 21.30 -9.22 -3.20
CA GLN A 444 20.01 -8.57 -3.38
C GLN A 444 19.81 -8.25 -4.85
N ASN A 445 18.60 -8.43 -5.37
CA ASN A 445 18.23 -8.03 -6.72
C ASN A 445 16.94 -7.21 -6.73
N THR A 446 17.05 -5.98 -7.24
CA THR A 446 15.92 -5.22 -7.76
C THR A 446 15.61 -5.78 -9.15
N HIS A 447 14.35 -6.14 -9.41
CA HIS A 447 13.93 -6.89 -10.59
C HIS A 447 12.67 -6.30 -11.20
N LEU A 448 12.61 -6.27 -12.52
CA LEU A 448 11.43 -5.87 -13.29
C LEU A 448 11.14 -6.88 -14.40
N TYR A 449 9.87 -7.17 -14.67
CA TYR A 449 9.45 -7.85 -15.89
C TYR A 449 8.23 -7.21 -16.54
N GLU A 450 8.15 -7.28 -17.88
CA GLU A 450 7.01 -6.79 -18.68
C GLU A 450 6.37 -8.00 -19.41
N THR A 451 5.07 -8.24 -19.19
CA THR A 451 4.34 -9.34 -19.85
C THR A 451 3.93 -9.00 -21.28
N PRO A 452 3.64 -9.99 -22.15
CA PRO A 452 3.09 -9.73 -23.48
C PRO A 452 1.76 -8.97 -23.49
N GLN A 453 1.03 -8.96 -22.36
CA GLN A 453 -0.22 -8.22 -22.15
C GLN A 453 0.02 -6.78 -21.64
N GLY A 454 1.27 -6.37 -21.42
CA GLY A 454 1.63 -5.02 -20.96
C GLY A 454 1.64 -4.82 -19.45
N ALA A 455 1.51 -5.88 -18.63
CA ALA A 455 1.67 -5.75 -17.18
C ALA A 455 3.15 -5.58 -16.84
N ILE A 456 3.48 -4.51 -16.11
CA ILE A 456 4.80 -4.33 -15.49
C ILE A 456 4.74 -4.92 -14.08
N VAL A 457 5.68 -5.78 -13.72
CA VAL A 457 5.85 -6.25 -12.35
C VAL A 457 7.25 -5.89 -11.87
N PHE A 458 7.31 -5.10 -10.81
CA PHE A 458 8.54 -4.61 -10.20
C PHE A 458 8.66 -5.10 -8.76
N ALA A 459 9.88 -5.45 -8.37
CA ALA A 459 10.27 -5.75 -7.00
C ALA A 459 11.54 -4.97 -6.63
N ALA A 460 11.45 -4.14 -5.60
CA ALA A 460 12.61 -3.44 -5.03
C ALA A 460 13.65 -4.43 -4.48
N GLY A 461 13.19 -5.54 -3.91
CA GLY A 461 14.03 -6.58 -3.31
C GLY A 461 14.71 -6.14 -2.02
N THR A 462 14.24 -5.08 -1.35
CA THR A 462 14.72 -4.65 -0.03
C THR A 462 13.68 -3.85 0.76
N LEU A 463 13.63 -4.02 2.09
CA LEU A 463 12.71 -3.29 2.96
C LEU A 463 12.98 -1.78 3.05
N CYS A 464 14.19 -1.32 2.72
CA CYS A 464 14.58 0.10 2.87
C CYS A 464 14.22 0.97 1.65
N TRP A 465 13.60 0.44 0.59
CA TRP A 465 13.25 1.21 -0.60
C TRP A 465 12.34 2.41 -0.29
N THR A 466 11.28 2.23 0.51
CA THR A 466 10.38 3.34 0.83
C THR A 466 11.03 4.40 1.73
N MET A 467 11.97 4.02 2.58
CA MET A 467 12.76 4.99 3.36
C MET A 467 13.54 5.93 2.42
N ALA A 468 14.08 5.40 1.33
CA ALA A 468 14.78 6.18 0.31
C ALA A 468 13.86 7.08 -0.55
N LEU A 469 12.53 6.95 -0.44
CA LEU A 469 11.58 7.86 -1.08
C LEU A 469 11.29 9.11 -0.24
N ASN A 470 11.23 8.96 1.09
CA ASN A 470 10.66 10.01 1.94
C ASN A 470 11.39 10.27 3.25
N ARG A 471 12.03 9.26 3.86
CA ARG A 471 12.47 9.35 5.25
C ARG A 471 13.69 10.26 5.40
N PRO A 472 13.68 11.22 6.35
CA PRO A 472 14.85 12.01 6.69
C PRO A 472 16.10 11.15 6.92
N GLY A 473 17.25 11.63 6.44
CA GLY A 473 18.53 10.92 6.49
C GLY A 473 18.67 9.68 5.58
N HIS A 474 17.61 9.28 4.87
CA HIS A 474 17.61 8.09 3.99
C HIS A 474 17.16 8.39 2.55
N ARG A 475 16.35 9.44 2.36
CA ARG A 475 15.84 9.92 1.07
C ARG A 475 16.95 10.09 0.02
N ASP A 476 16.77 9.49 -1.16
CA ASP A 476 17.70 9.57 -2.29
C ASP A 476 16.95 9.88 -3.60
N GLU A 477 17.28 11.00 -4.23
CA GLU A 477 16.58 11.52 -5.41
C GLU A 477 16.64 10.58 -6.62
N ARG A 478 17.63 9.67 -6.68
CA ARG A 478 17.78 8.69 -7.76
C ARG A 478 16.78 7.54 -7.60
N ILE A 479 16.53 7.12 -6.36
CA ILE A 479 15.48 6.15 -6.01
C ILE A 479 14.09 6.75 -6.23
N GLU A 480 13.89 8.02 -5.88
CA GLU A 480 12.65 8.75 -6.21
C GLU A 480 12.43 8.84 -7.72
N ARG A 481 13.44 9.27 -8.49
CA ARG A 481 13.36 9.38 -9.96
C ARG A 481 13.04 8.04 -10.61
N ALA A 482 13.71 6.96 -10.20
CA ALA A 482 13.47 5.63 -10.74
C ALA A 482 12.06 5.09 -10.39
N THR A 483 11.58 5.37 -9.18
CA THR A 483 10.21 5.02 -8.76
C THR A 483 9.17 5.87 -9.50
N ALA A 484 9.46 7.14 -9.81
CA ALA A 484 8.60 7.97 -10.65
C ALA A 484 8.53 7.43 -12.08
N ASN A 485 9.67 7.06 -12.69
CA ASN A 485 9.71 6.44 -14.02
C ASN A 485 8.84 5.17 -14.08
N LEU A 486 8.91 4.33 -13.04
CA LEU A 486 8.08 3.13 -12.90
C LEU A 486 6.59 3.45 -12.88
N LEU A 487 6.15 4.32 -11.97
CA LEU A 487 4.73 4.59 -11.77
C LEU A 487 4.12 5.45 -12.88
N ASP A 488 4.90 6.35 -13.49
CA ASP A 488 4.46 7.09 -14.68
C ASP A 488 4.22 6.12 -15.85
N ARG A 489 5.13 5.17 -16.09
CA ARG A 489 4.95 4.14 -17.12
C ARG A 489 3.77 3.21 -16.82
N MET A 490 3.61 2.74 -15.56
CA MET A 490 2.44 1.93 -15.15
C MET A 490 1.11 2.67 -15.35
N THR A 491 1.07 3.97 -15.05
CA THR A 491 -0.18 4.77 -15.13
C THR A 491 -0.43 5.39 -16.51
N GLY A 492 0.52 5.31 -17.44
CA GLY A 492 0.45 5.98 -18.73
C GLY A 492 0.63 7.49 -18.66
N ARG A 493 1.22 8.02 -17.57
CA ARG A 493 1.66 9.42 -17.51
C ARG A 493 2.88 9.56 -18.41
N SER A 494 2.79 10.42 -19.44
CA SER A 494 3.99 10.85 -20.16
C SER A 494 4.87 11.62 -19.18
N GLY A 495 6.03 11.06 -18.84
CA GLY A 495 6.94 11.64 -17.84
C GLY A 495 7.28 13.09 -18.17
N ALA A 496 7.16 13.98 -17.18
CA ALA A 496 7.39 15.40 -17.37
C ALA A 496 8.87 15.67 -17.66
N SER A 497 9.21 15.98 -18.92
CA SER A 497 10.57 16.33 -19.33
C SER A 497 10.94 17.75 -18.89
N THR A 498 11.14 17.93 -17.58
CA THR A 498 11.58 19.19 -16.96
C THR A 498 13.08 19.43 -17.22
N GLY A 499 13.43 19.68 -18.48
CA GLY A 499 14.66 20.40 -18.79
C GLY A 499 14.54 21.86 -18.32
N PRO A 500 15.61 22.51 -17.85
CA PRO A 500 15.55 23.90 -17.41
C PRO A 500 15.27 24.83 -18.59
N ALA A 501 14.27 25.71 -18.44
CA ALA A 501 13.96 26.75 -19.41
C ALA A 501 15.01 27.87 -19.32
N GLY A 502 16.14 27.71 -20.00
CA GLY A 502 17.12 28.77 -20.17
C GLY A 502 16.52 29.96 -20.94
N PRO A 503 16.59 31.20 -20.41
CA PRO A 503 16.07 32.37 -21.12
C PRO A 503 16.89 32.64 -22.39
N ALA A 504 16.20 33.01 -23.47
CA ALA A 504 16.81 33.19 -24.78
C ALA A 504 17.75 34.40 -24.84
N VAL A 505 18.84 34.27 -25.60
CA VAL A 505 19.70 35.40 -25.99
C VAL A 505 18.88 36.34 -26.88
N GLY A 506 18.59 37.54 -26.38
CA GLY A 506 17.88 38.57 -27.14
C GLY A 506 18.81 39.24 -28.16
N ALA A 507 18.45 39.16 -29.45
CA ALA A 507 19.13 39.92 -30.49
C ALA A 507 18.48 41.30 -30.68
N GLN A 508 19.24 42.37 -30.43
CA GLN A 508 18.97 43.74 -30.87
C GLN A 508 20.32 44.44 -31.12
N GLY A 509 20.40 45.24 -32.18
CA GLY A 509 21.64 45.91 -32.63
C GLY A 509 22.11 45.35 -33.97
#